data_AF-A0A3S0BL26-F1
#
_entry.id   AF-A0A3S0BL26-F1
#
_cell.length_a   1.000
_cell.length_b   1.000
_cell.length_c   1.000
_cell.angle_alpha   90.00
_cell.angle_beta   90.00
_cell.angle_gamma   90.00
#
_symmetry.space_group_name_H-M   'P 1'
#
loop_
_entity.id
_entity.type
_entity.pdbx_description
1 polymer ?
#
loop_
_entity_poly.entity_id
_entity_poly.type
_entity_poly.pdbx_seq_one_letter_code
_entity_poly.pdbx_strand_id
1 'polypeptide(L)'
;MYSLKIKSNYLKTRYWEKINLRIPTFKEYHRKNNNPAIESFSYPGCWLPLEWWESGNRYYKITTSYSKETRCYTGDLLHSFSDLPAVEYANGTKEWYHLGTLHRYQSPAIIYSNGDKEWWWVGQKHRFGGPAMIYGNKQYWFIEGEFIKCIV
;
A
#
# COMPACT_ATOMS: atom_id res chain seq x y z
N MET A 1 -8.71 -20.33 -15.34
CA MET A 1 -7.42 -21.03 -15.61
C MET A 1 -6.52 -20.02 -16.31
N TYR A 2 -5.40 -19.63 -15.70
CA TYR A 2 -4.52 -18.58 -16.25
C TYR A 2 -3.59 -19.20 -17.29
N SER A 3 -3.52 -18.64 -18.51
CA SER A 3 -2.60 -19.09 -19.55
C SER A 3 -1.40 -18.15 -19.65
N LEU A 4 -0.19 -18.70 -19.61
CA LEU A 4 1.05 -17.97 -19.87
C LEU A 4 1.18 -17.64 -21.36
N LYS A 5 1.55 -16.40 -21.68
CA LYS A 5 2.08 -16.07 -23.00
C LYS A 5 3.35 -15.24 -22.85
N ILE A 6 4.47 -15.83 -23.25
CA ILE A 6 5.77 -15.15 -23.29
C ILE A 6 5.86 -14.40 -24.62
N LYS A 7 5.94 -13.07 -24.59
CA LYS A 7 6.30 -12.26 -25.76
C LYS A 7 7.72 -11.77 -25.56
N SER A 8 8.64 -12.27 -26.39
CA SER A 8 10.03 -11.83 -26.45
C SER A 8 10.13 -10.67 -27.43
N ASN A 9 10.40 -9.46 -26.95
CA ASN A 9 11.06 -8.42 -27.74
C ASN A 9 12.41 -8.11 -27.05
N TYR A 10 13.28 -7.32 -27.69
CA TYR A 10 14.69 -7.08 -27.31
C TYR A 10 14.94 -6.66 -25.84
N LEU A 11 13.90 -6.29 -25.10
CA LEU A 11 13.87 -6.19 -23.64
C LEU A 11 13.13 -7.44 -23.13
N LYS A 12 13.81 -8.33 -22.39
CA LYS A 12 13.20 -9.54 -21.78
C LYS A 12 12.23 -9.16 -20.64
N THR A 13 11.16 -8.44 -20.96
CA THR A 13 10.06 -8.15 -20.03
C THR A 13 9.05 -9.29 -20.05
N ARG A 14 8.78 -9.86 -18.88
CA ARG A 14 7.74 -10.88 -18.70
C ARG A 14 6.43 -10.18 -18.32
N TYR A 15 5.39 -10.34 -19.13
CA TYR A 15 4.05 -9.84 -18.85
C TYR A 15 3.09 -11.01 -18.63
N TRP A 16 2.05 -10.81 -17.82
CA TRP A 16 1.00 -11.80 -17.59
C TRP A 16 -0.33 -11.24 -18.07
N GLU A 17 -0.90 -11.81 -19.14
CA GLU A 17 -2.21 -11.42 -19.65
C GLU A 17 -3.31 -12.36 -19.12
N LYS A 18 -4.36 -11.79 -18.53
CA LYS A 18 -5.62 -12.52 -18.31
C LYS A 18 -6.34 -12.62 -19.65
N ILE A 19 -6.30 -13.79 -20.29
CA ILE A 19 -7.17 -14.09 -21.43
C ILE A 19 -8.54 -14.47 -20.87
N ASN A 20 -9.56 -13.63 -21.06
CA ASN A 20 -10.94 -14.06 -20.86
C ASN A 20 -11.76 -13.74 -22.11
N LEU A 21 -12.42 -14.79 -22.61
CA LEU A 21 -13.36 -14.75 -23.71
C LEU A 21 -14.55 -13.89 -23.30
N ARG A 22 -14.82 -12.86 -24.11
CA ARG A 22 -16.02 -12.00 -24.11
C ARG A 22 -16.10 -11.00 -22.94
N ILE A 23 -16.14 -9.72 -23.31
CA ILE A 23 -16.35 -8.49 -22.51
C ILE A 23 -15.04 -7.78 -22.07
N PRO A 24 -14.71 -6.61 -22.66
CA PRO A 24 -13.52 -5.83 -22.33
C PRO A 24 -13.84 -4.78 -21.27
N THR A 25 -13.67 -5.10 -19.99
CA THR A 25 -13.67 -4.07 -18.95
C THR A 25 -12.60 -4.41 -17.91
N PHE A 26 -11.53 -3.59 -17.93
CA PHE A 26 -10.42 -3.51 -16.98
C PHE A 26 -9.59 -4.80 -16.74
N LYS A 27 -8.37 -4.80 -17.28
CA LYS A 27 -7.34 -5.81 -17.01
C LYS A 27 -6.72 -5.54 -15.64
N GLU A 28 -7.18 -6.26 -14.62
CA GLU A 28 -6.53 -6.30 -13.30
C GLU A 28 -5.29 -7.21 -13.37
N TYR A 29 -4.11 -6.59 -13.41
CA TYR A 29 -2.82 -7.27 -13.44
C TYR A 29 -2.31 -7.51 -12.00
N HIS A 30 -2.82 -8.52 -11.32
CA HIS A 30 -2.29 -8.94 -10.02
C HIS A 30 -1.69 -10.35 -10.10
N ARG A 31 -0.46 -10.53 -9.61
CA ARG A 31 0.02 -11.88 -9.24
C ARG A 31 -0.64 -12.26 -7.91
N LYS A 32 -0.94 -13.55 -7.71
CA LYS A 32 -1.25 -14.08 -6.37
C LYS A 32 -0.11 -13.74 -5.40
N ASN A 33 -0.43 -13.54 -4.13
CA ASN A 33 0.52 -13.37 -3.02
C ASN A 33 1.37 -12.07 -3.06
N ASN A 34 0.80 -10.93 -3.48
CA ASN A 34 1.44 -9.62 -3.42
C ASN A 34 2.75 -9.45 -4.26
N ASN A 35 2.94 -10.31 -5.26
CA ASN A 35 4.10 -10.24 -6.16
C ASN A 35 3.94 -9.13 -7.22
N PRO A 36 5.04 -8.53 -7.72
CA PRO A 36 5.01 -7.45 -8.72
C PRO A 36 4.38 -7.90 -10.03
N ALA A 37 3.64 -7.00 -10.67
CA ALA A 37 3.04 -7.24 -11.98
C ALA A 37 4.11 -7.33 -13.08
N ILE A 38 5.20 -6.57 -12.94
CA ILE A 38 6.40 -6.65 -13.79
C ILE A 38 7.63 -6.80 -12.90
N GLU A 39 8.42 -7.84 -13.15
CA GLU A 39 9.78 -7.98 -12.63
C GLU A 39 10.73 -7.45 -13.70
N SER A 40 11.31 -6.26 -13.51
CA SER A 40 12.38 -5.78 -14.40
C SER A 40 13.67 -6.53 -14.05
N PHE A 41 14.21 -7.29 -15.01
CA PHE A 41 15.58 -7.76 -14.89
C PHE A 41 16.51 -6.55 -15.04
N SER A 42 17.23 -6.24 -13.97
CA SER A 42 18.24 -5.19 -13.94
C SER A 42 19.34 -5.50 -14.97
N TYR A 43 19.60 -4.56 -15.88
CA TYR A 43 20.90 -4.53 -16.54
C TYR A 43 21.95 -4.14 -15.48
N PRO A 44 23.19 -4.66 -15.56
CA PRO A 44 24.27 -4.21 -14.68
C PRO A 44 24.40 -2.68 -14.78
N GLY A 45 24.16 -1.97 -13.67
CA GLY A 45 24.20 -0.50 -13.61
C GLY A 45 22.86 0.24 -13.72
N CYS A 46 21.72 -0.45 -13.90
CA CYS A 46 20.38 0.16 -13.89
C CYS A 46 19.46 -0.55 -12.90
N TRP A 47 19.19 0.11 -11.77
CA TRP A 47 18.19 -0.31 -10.79
C TRP A 47 16.83 0.28 -11.15
N LEU A 48 16.09 -0.40 -12.04
CA LEU A 48 14.68 -0.08 -12.22
C LEU A 48 13.88 -0.67 -11.05
N PRO A 49 12.97 0.10 -10.44
CA PRO A 49 12.17 -0.40 -9.33
C PRO A 49 11.14 -1.40 -9.84
N LEU A 50 10.85 -2.41 -9.02
CA LEU A 50 9.78 -3.37 -9.28
C LEU A 50 8.44 -2.61 -9.47
N GLU A 51 7.57 -3.09 -10.38
CA GLU A 51 6.30 -2.41 -10.67
C GLU A 51 5.08 -3.25 -10.30
N TRP A 52 4.10 -2.60 -9.68
CA TRP A 52 2.78 -3.15 -9.33
C TRP A 52 1.69 -2.37 -10.06
N TRP A 53 0.56 -3.01 -10.34
CA TRP A 53 -0.60 -2.38 -10.97
C TRP A 53 -1.86 -2.71 -10.17
N GLU A 54 -2.74 -1.73 -9.91
CA GLU A 54 -4.04 -1.90 -9.26
C GLU A 54 -5.05 -0.92 -9.83
N SER A 55 -6.22 -1.41 -10.26
CA SER A 55 -7.29 -0.59 -10.86
C SER A 55 -6.82 0.35 -12.00
N GLY A 56 -5.76 -0.02 -12.71
CA GLY A 56 -5.14 0.77 -13.77
C GLY A 56 -4.03 1.74 -13.34
N ASN A 57 -3.77 1.89 -12.04
CA ASN A 57 -2.69 2.71 -11.50
C ASN A 57 -1.40 1.90 -11.32
N ARG A 58 -0.24 2.52 -11.59
CA ARG A 58 1.08 1.91 -11.45
C ARG A 58 1.74 2.34 -10.14
N TYR A 59 2.42 1.40 -9.48
CA TYR A 59 3.12 1.62 -8.20
C TYR A 59 4.52 1.01 -8.23
N TYR A 60 5.38 1.50 -7.35
CA TYR A 60 6.73 0.98 -7.15
C TYR A 60 7.08 0.94 -5.67
N LYS A 61 8.10 0.14 -5.34
CA LYS A 61 8.58 0.00 -3.96
C LYS A 61 10.02 0.50 -3.84
N ILE A 62 10.25 1.30 -2.81
CA ILE A 62 11.56 1.77 -2.40
C ILE A 62 11.93 1.03 -1.13
N THR A 63 13.17 0.57 -1.03
CA THR A 63 13.70 -0.02 0.20
C THR A 63 14.99 0.70 0.55
N THR A 64 14.99 1.35 1.70
CA THR A 64 16.15 2.02 2.29
C THR A 64 16.57 1.28 3.57
N SER A 65 17.67 1.69 4.19
CA SER A 65 18.05 1.21 5.53
C SER A 65 17.04 1.60 6.61
N TYR A 66 16.17 2.59 6.34
CA TYR A 66 15.25 3.17 7.32
C TYR A 66 13.81 2.70 7.12
N SER A 67 13.40 2.44 5.87
CA SER A 67 12.00 2.18 5.52
C SER A 67 11.86 1.31 4.26
N LYS A 68 10.74 0.59 4.19
CA LYS A 68 10.20 0.01 2.96
C LYS A 68 8.92 0.76 2.61
N GLU A 69 8.87 1.34 1.42
CA GLU A 69 7.81 2.25 1.01
C GLU A 69 7.17 1.78 -0.30
N THR A 70 5.86 1.94 -0.42
CA THR A 70 5.10 1.71 -1.65
C THR A 70 4.50 3.04 -2.09
N ARG A 71 4.84 3.45 -3.32
CA ARG A 71 4.44 4.75 -3.89
C ARG A 71 3.77 4.56 -5.25
N CYS A 72 2.79 5.39 -5.58
CA CYS A 72 2.23 5.44 -6.91
C CYS A 72 3.17 6.21 -7.86
N TYR A 73 3.29 5.75 -9.10
CA TYR A 73 4.09 6.45 -10.10
C TYR A 73 3.52 7.80 -10.47
N THR A 74 2.19 7.91 -10.52
CA THR A 74 1.51 9.16 -10.80
C THR A 74 1.48 10.00 -9.53
N GLY A 75 2.32 11.03 -9.45
CA GLY A 75 2.31 11.98 -8.33
C GLY A 75 3.15 11.58 -7.11
N ASP A 76 3.85 10.44 -7.15
CA ASP A 76 4.76 9.98 -6.10
C ASP A 76 4.14 9.88 -4.68
N LEU A 77 2.88 9.48 -4.61
CA LEU A 77 2.12 9.44 -3.35
C LEU A 77 2.20 8.06 -2.71
N LEU A 78 2.31 8.02 -1.38
CA LEU A 78 2.26 6.78 -0.61
C LEU A 78 0.91 6.06 -0.79
N HIS A 79 0.95 4.76 -0.98
CA HIS A 79 -0.26 3.95 -1.17
C HIS A 79 -0.10 2.56 -0.56
N SER A 80 -1.08 2.16 0.24
CA SER A 80 -1.23 0.83 0.80
C SER A 80 -1.92 -0.09 -0.20
N PHE A 81 -1.35 -1.28 -0.37
CA PHE A 81 -1.85 -2.29 -1.31
C PHE A 81 -2.19 -3.58 -0.57
N SER A 82 -3.41 -4.13 -0.77
CA SER A 82 -3.79 -5.47 -0.26
C SER A 82 -3.53 -5.62 1.26
N ASP A 83 -3.99 -4.63 2.04
CA ASP A 83 -3.77 -4.49 3.49
C ASP A 83 -2.31 -4.42 3.95
N LEU A 84 -1.35 -4.35 3.03
CA LEU A 84 0.05 -4.08 3.35
C LEU A 84 0.25 -2.60 3.67
N PRO A 85 1.16 -2.29 4.61
CA PRO A 85 1.52 -0.92 4.91
C PRO A 85 2.11 -0.24 3.67
N ALA A 86 1.80 1.04 3.51
CA ALA A 86 2.47 1.87 2.51
C ALA A 86 3.90 2.16 2.95
N VAL A 87 4.14 2.27 4.27
CA VAL A 87 5.46 2.46 4.86
C VAL A 87 5.66 1.47 6.01
N GLU A 88 6.75 0.73 5.98
CA GLU A 88 7.23 -0.07 7.10
C GLU A 88 8.63 0.43 7.48
N TYR A 89 8.76 1.00 8.67
CA TYR A 89 10.03 1.49 9.20
C TYR A 89 10.86 0.34 9.78
N ALA A 90 12.18 0.51 9.78
CA ALA A 90 13.13 -0.46 10.35
C ALA A 90 12.89 -0.71 11.84
N ASN A 91 12.32 0.25 12.56
CA ASN A 91 11.95 0.08 13.97
C ASN A 91 10.69 -0.78 14.19
N GLY A 92 9.99 -1.18 13.13
CA GLY A 92 8.74 -1.96 13.18
C GLY A 92 7.45 -1.13 13.10
N THR A 93 7.54 0.21 13.07
CA THR A 93 6.39 1.09 12.86
C THR A 93 5.84 0.91 11.45
N LYS A 94 4.51 0.90 11.32
CA LYS A 94 3.80 0.67 10.06
C LYS A 94 2.76 1.74 9.85
N GLU A 95 2.69 2.25 8.63
CA GLU A 95 1.73 3.28 8.24
C GLU A 95 0.99 2.88 6.97
N TRP A 96 -0.31 3.20 6.94
CA TRP A 96 -1.20 2.92 5.83
C TRP A 96 -1.73 4.23 5.23
N TYR A 97 -1.58 4.34 3.92
CA TYR A 97 -1.94 5.53 3.15
C TYR A 97 -2.83 5.15 1.99
N HIS A 98 -3.75 6.04 1.64
CA HIS A 98 -4.49 6.01 0.39
C HIS A 98 -4.20 7.29 -0.37
N LEU A 99 -3.43 7.17 -1.47
CA LEU A 99 -3.07 8.29 -2.35
C LEU A 99 -2.47 9.48 -1.57
N GLY A 100 -1.45 9.19 -0.74
CA GLY A 100 -0.73 10.19 0.03
C GLY A 100 -1.41 10.64 1.32
N THR A 101 -2.64 10.17 1.58
CA THR A 101 -3.40 10.54 2.77
C THR A 101 -3.46 9.35 3.74
N LEU A 102 -3.18 9.57 5.04
CA LEU A 102 -3.34 8.53 6.06
C LEU A 102 -4.78 8.01 6.07
N HIS A 103 -4.91 6.71 5.83
CA HIS A 103 -6.20 6.08 5.66
C HIS A 103 -6.08 4.58 5.86
N ARG A 104 -6.95 4.01 6.70
CA ARG A 104 -7.21 2.57 6.70
C ARG A 104 -8.63 2.27 7.17
N TYR A 105 -9.38 1.48 6.39
CA TYR A 105 -10.74 1.11 6.76
C TYR A 105 -10.75 0.12 7.93
N GLN A 106 -11.50 0.44 8.99
CA GLN A 106 -11.75 -0.37 10.20
C GLN A 106 -10.52 -0.80 11.04
N SER A 107 -9.30 -0.60 10.55
CA SER A 107 -8.04 -0.96 11.19
C SER A 107 -7.17 0.27 11.44
N PRO A 108 -6.16 0.20 12.33
CA PRO A 108 -5.29 1.34 12.58
C PRO A 108 -4.49 1.71 11.33
N ALA A 109 -4.50 2.99 10.98
CA ALA A 109 -3.69 3.53 9.90
C ALA A 109 -2.24 3.77 10.32
N ILE A 110 -1.96 3.83 11.62
CA ILE A 110 -0.60 3.81 12.17
C ILE A 110 -0.54 2.76 13.27
N ILE A 111 0.49 1.92 13.22
CA ILE A 111 0.84 1.00 14.30
C ILE A 111 2.31 1.25 14.64
N TYR A 112 2.56 1.77 15.83
CA TYR A 112 3.91 2.04 16.32
C TYR A 112 4.59 0.78 16.80
N SER A 113 5.92 0.79 16.81
CA SER A 113 6.74 -0.32 17.28
C SER A 113 6.53 -0.68 18.76
N ASN A 114 6.10 0.28 19.58
CA ASN A 114 5.73 0.08 20.99
C ASN A 114 4.31 -0.50 21.17
N GLY A 115 3.56 -0.73 20.09
CA GLY A 115 2.19 -1.26 20.11
C GLY A 115 1.08 -0.20 20.12
N ASP A 116 1.43 1.08 20.21
CA ASP A 116 0.50 2.19 20.11
C ASP A 116 -0.16 2.24 18.72
N LYS A 117 -1.40 2.74 18.65
CA LYS A 117 -2.23 2.67 17.44
C LYS A 117 -2.99 3.96 17.21
N GLU A 118 -3.08 4.35 15.94
CA GLU A 118 -3.92 5.44 15.49
C GLU A 118 -4.80 5.03 14.32
N TRP A 119 -6.04 5.50 14.34
CA TRP A 119 -7.03 5.30 13.31
C TRP A 119 -7.26 6.61 12.58
N TRP A 120 -7.10 6.54 11.25
CA TRP A 120 -7.25 7.67 10.37
C TRP A 120 -8.18 7.32 9.22
N TRP A 121 -9.08 8.24 8.89
CA TRP A 121 -9.99 8.16 7.75
C TRP A 121 -9.85 9.44 6.93
N VAL A 122 -9.40 9.31 5.69
CA VAL A 122 -9.22 10.43 4.75
C VAL A 122 -8.44 11.59 5.40
N GLY A 123 -7.36 11.25 6.11
CA GLY A 123 -6.43 12.24 6.66
C GLY A 123 -6.88 12.87 7.98
N GLN A 124 -8.01 12.43 8.54
CA GLN A 124 -8.49 12.87 9.84
C GLN A 124 -8.46 11.72 10.85
N LYS A 125 -8.13 12.01 12.11
CA LYS A 125 -8.22 11.04 13.21
C LYS A 125 -9.67 10.66 13.38
N HIS A 126 -10.00 9.40 13.14
CA HIS A 126 -11.36 8.92 13.19
C HIS A 126 -11.42 7.41 13.38
N ARG A 127 -12.35 6.96 14.22
CA ARG A 127 -12.71 5.55 14.33
C ARG A 127 -14.19 5.41 14.68
N PHE A 128 -14.92 4.64 13.87
CA PHE A 128 -16.31 4.33 14.17
C PHE A 128 -16.42 3.45 15.41
N GLY A 129 -17.18 3.90 16.42
CA GLY A 129 -17.51 3.12 17.61
C GLY A 129 -16.34 2.88 18.59
N GLY A 130 -15.22 3.62 18.47
CA GLY A 130 -14.07 3.41 19.34
C GLY A 130 -13.11 4.61 19.39
N PRO A 131 -12.04 4.53 20.19
CA PRO A 131 -11.03 5.59 20.27
C PRO A 131 -10.21 5.65 18.98
N ALA A 132 -9.95 6.87 18.49
CA ALA A 132 -9.13 7.08 17.31
C ALA A 132 -7.63 7.00 17.62
N MET A 133 -7.21 7.06 18.89
CA MET A 133 -5.84 6.76 19.29
C MET A 133 -5.80 5.95 20.58
N ILE A 134 -4.85 5.02 20.64
CA ILE A 134 -4.55 4.23 21.85
C ILE A 134 -3.05 4.32 22.09
N TYR A 135 -2.67 4.93 23.21
CA TYR A 135 -1.28 5.08 23.65
C TYR A 135 -1.11 4.45 25.03
N GLY A 136 -0.49 3.27 25.08
CA GLY A 136 -0.51 2.41 26.27
C GLY A 136 -1.95 2.14 26.73
N ASN A 137 -2.30 2.62 27.92
CA ASN A 137 -3.66 2.50 28.49
C ASN A 137 -4.57 3.68 28.14
N LYS A 138 -4.03 4.76 27.57
CA LYS A 138 -4.79 5.98 27.28
C LYS A 138 -5.53 5.83 25.96
N GLN A 139 -6.80 6.22 25.95
CA GLN A 139 -7.67 6.18 24.79
C GLN A 139 -8.19 7.57 24.45
N TYR A 140 -7.99 8.02 23.22
CA TYR A 140 -8.40 9.34 22.76
C TYR A 140 -9.51 9.21 21.71
N TRP A 141 -10.58 9.97 21.89
CA TRP A 141 -11.75 9.98 21.01
C TRP A 141 -11.75 11.23 20.16
N PHE A 142 -12.06 11.06 18.88
CA PHE A 142 -12.15 12.13 17.88
C PHE A 142 -13.41 11.97 17.04
N ILE A 143 -14.04 13.09 16.70
CA ILE A 143 -15.17 13.18 15.75
C ILE A 143 -14.80 14.25 14.73
N GLU A 144 -14.84 13.91 13.43
CA GLU A 144 -14.46 14.82 12.33
C GLU A 144 -13.06 15.45 12.50
N GLY A 145 -12.14 14.72 13.13
CA GLY A 145 -10.79 15.19 13.42
C GLY A 145 -10.66 16.07 14.68
N GLU A 146 -11.76 16.45 15.32
CA GLU A 146 -11.75 17.21 16.57
C GLU A 146 -11.64 16.30 17.79
N PHE A 147 -10.82 16.72 18.76
CA PHE A 147 -10.65 16.00 20.02
C PHE A 147 -11.89 16.14 20.91
N ILE A 148 -12.42 15.02 21.37
CA ILE A 148 -13.59 14.99 22.26
C ILE A 148 -13.19 14.72 23.70
N LYS A 149 -12.49 13.61 23.95
CA LYS A 149 -12.13 13.18 25.31
C LYS A 149 -10.98 12.19 25.34
N CYS A 150 -10.36 12.08 26.51
CA CYS A 150 -9.37 11.08 26.85
C CYS A 150 -9.86 10.23 28.03
N ILE A 151 -9.60 8.92 27.96
CA ILE A 151 -9.84 7.96 29.04
C ILE A 151 -8.49 7.33 29.39
N VAL A 152 -8.19 7.21 30.68
CA VAL A 152 -6.91 6.68 31.22
C VAL A 152 -7.17 5.40 32.00
#